data_AF-A0A662WNR2-F1
#
_entry.id   AF-A0A662WNR2-F1
#
_cell.length_a   1.000
_cell.length_b   1.000
_cell.length_c   1.000
_cell.angle_alpha   90.00
_cell.angle_beta   90.00
_cell.angle_gamma   90.00
#
_symmetry.space_group_name_H-M   'P 1'
#
loop_
_entity.id
_entity.type
_entity.pdbx_description
1 polymer ?
#
loop_
_entity_poly.entity_id
_entity_poly.type
_entity_poly.pdbx_seq_one_letter_code
_entity_poly.pdbx_strand_id
1 'polypeptide(L)'
;MTSVERILHFREIPQEEDPPDCPPINSALWPSQGAITFDNLCLKYRPELPLVLRGVNMSVAGGEKVGICGRTGAGKSSLMIALFRICEFSSGRVLIDGVNIQNVRLRDLRRSLAIIPQDPVLFSGPLRDNLDPFGEYSDAEIWTVLKQVHLGDTVASWGVGLDFVLSEKGDNLSVGQRQLLCIGRALLKNSKIVVLDEATANVDTATDNLIQATIKETFRSQTVLIIAHRINTIMHCDKIAVMDAGQVVEFGAPLELLSRSASVFAALATRSGHHQIPRESVAVVGGV
;
A
#
# COMPACT_ATOMS: atom_id res chain seq x y z
N MET A 1 -44.99 4.07 -2.69
CA MET A 1 -44.86 2.64 -2.37
C MET A 1 -43.51 2.10 -2.86
N THR A 2 -43.17 2.27 -4.15
CA THR A 2 -41.88 1.86 -4.74
C THR A 2 -40.63 2.54 -4.12
N SER A 3 -40.75 3.77 -3.62
CA SER A 3 -39.64 4.45 -2.92
C SER A 3 -39.30 3.81 -1.58
N VAL A 4 -40.31 3.40 -0.81
CA VAL A 4 -40.14 2.73 0.49
C VAL A 4 -39.58 1.32 0.28
N GLU A 5 -40.09 0.60 -0.72
CA GLU A 5 -39.60 -0.74 -1.09
C GLU A 5 -38.09 -0.74 -1.42
N ARG A 6 -37.60 0.28 -2.14
CA ARG A 6 -36.16 0.44 -2.41
C ARG A 6 -35.34 0.66 -1.14
N ILE A 7 -35.85 1.46 -0.19
CA ILE A 7 -35.17 1.69 1.09
C ILE A 7 -35.11 0.39 1.91
N LEU A 8 -36.21 -0.38 1.94
CA LEU A 8 -36.25 -1.67 2.61
C LEU A 8 -35.29 -2.67 1.95
N HIS A 9 -35.20 -2.68 0.62
CA HIS A 9 -34.24 -3.52 -0.09
C HIS A 9 -32.78 -3.23 0.32
N PHE A 10 -32.37 -1.97 0.40
CA PHE A 10 -31.01 -1.61 0.83
C PHE A 10 -30.71 -1.93 2.30
N ARG A 11 -31.73 -2.17 3.12
CA ARG A 11 -31.56 -2.64 4.50
C ARG A 11 -31.23 -4.14 4.57
N GLU A 12 -31.63 -4.91 3.57
CA GLU A 12 -31.53 -6.38 3.53
C GLU A 12 -30.31 -6.90 2.76
N ILE A 13 -29.50 -6.02 2.16
CA ILE A 13 -28.30 -6.44 1.45
C ILE A 13 -27.30 -7.10 2.41
N PRO A 14 -26.51 -8.09 1.94
CA PRO A 14 -25.47 -8.71 2.74
C PRO A 14 -24.50 -7.66 3.29
N GLN A 15 -24.17 -7.78 4.58
CA GLN A 15 -23.20 -6.91 5.25
C GLN A 15 -21.83 -7.58 5.34
N GLU A 16 -20.77 -6.77 5.49
CA GLU A 16 -19.49 -7.28 5.92
C GLU A 16 -19.60 -7.71 7.40
N GLU A 17 -19.35 -8.98 7.69
CA GLU A 17 -19.44 -9.54 9.03
C GLU A 17 -18.06 -9.91 9.56
N ASP A 18 -17.82 -9.60 10.85
CA ASP A 18 -16.69 -10.14 11.56
C ASP A 18 -16.91 -11.65 11.81
N PRO A 19 -15.85 -12.48 11.80
CA PRO A 19 -15.96 -13.88 12.18
C PRO A 19 -16.55 -14.04 13.59
N PRO A 20 -17.45 -15.02 13.81
CA PRO A 20 -18.24 -15.15 15.05
C PRO A 20 -17.37 -15.32 16.31
N ASP A 21 -16.18 -15.92 16.17
CA ASP A 21 -15.23 -16.16 17.27
C ASP A 21 -13.92 -15.36 17.11
N CYS A 22 -14.00 -14.05 16.86
CA CYS A 22 -12.82 -13.18 16.87
C CYS A 22 -12.45 -12.75 18.30
N PRO A 23 -11.39 -13.30 18.92
CA PRO A 23 -10.88 -12.75 20.16
C PRO A 23 -10.45 -11.29 19.91
N PRO A 24 -10.70 -10.38 20.87
CA PRO A 24 -10.20 -9.02 20.75
C PRO A 24 -8.67 -9.07 20.65
N ILE A 25 -8.12 -8.57 19.54
CA ILE A 25 -6.68 -8.41 19.40
C ILE A 25 -6.30 -7.05 19.99
N ASN A 26 -5.25 -7.01 20.80
CA ASN A 26 -4.75 -5.74 21.29
C ASN A 26 -4.05 -5.02 20.14
N SER A 27 -4.76 -4.11 19.49
CA SER A 27 -4.27 -3.32 18.35
C SER A 27 -3.08 -2.41 18.69
N ALA A 28 -2.80 -2.17 19.99
CA ALA A 28 -1.59 -1.47 20.42
C ALA A 28 -0.34 -2.38 20.43
N LEU A 29 -0.52 -3.70 20.50
CA LEU A 29 0.57 -4.68 20.55
C LEU A 29 0.74 -5.46 19.25
N TRP A 30 -0.34 -5.60 18.48
CA TRP A 30 -0.33 -6.30 17.20
C TRP A 30 -0.75 -5.37 16.07
N PRO A 31 -0.05 -5.40 14.93
CA PRO A 31 1.20 -6.11 14.66
C PRO A 31 2.40 -5.48 15.39
N SER A 32 3.33 -6.32 15.80
CA SER A 32 4.56 -5.94 16.50
C SER A 32 5.72 -5.68 15.51
N GLN A 33 5.92 -6.61 14.58
CA GLN A 33 6.98 -6.58 13.57
C GLN A 33 6.44 -6.18 12.20
N GLY A 34 5.20 -6.58 11.89
CA GLY A 34 4.59 -6.36 10.58
C GLY A 34 5.06 -7.37 9.53
N ALA A 35 5.46 -8.57 9.93
CA ALA A 35 5.78 -9.64 9.00
C ALA A 35 4.52 -10.18 8.34
N ILE A 36 4.54 -10.41 7.03
CA ILE A 36 3.37 -10.82 6.24
C ILE A 36 3.69 -12.13 5.53
N THR A 37 2.83 -13.13 5.65
CA THR A 37 2.96 -14.38 4.89
C THR A 37 1.68 -14.68 4.13
N PHE A 38 1.80 -14.81 2.82
CA PHE A 38 0.77 -15.33 1.93
C PHE A 38 1.06 -16.82 1.71
N ASP A 39 0.11 -17.68 2.08
CA ASP A 39 0.25 -19.14 2.01
C ASP A 39 -0.88 -19.70 1.15
N ASN A 40 -0.52 -20.09 -0.07
CA ASN A 40 -1.40 -20.61 -1.11
C ASN A 40 -2.67 -19.78 -1.33
N LEU A 41 -2.57 -18.44 -1.29
CA LEU A 41 -3.72 -17.54 -1.35
C LEU A 41 -4.41 -17.61 -2.72
N CYS A 42 -5.70 -17.92 -2.71
CA CYS A 42 -6.55 -17.93 -3.90
C CYS A 42 -7.76 -17.01 -3.73
N LEU A 43 -8.02 -16.11 -4.68
CA LEU A 43 -9.10 -15.12 -4.60
C LEU A 43 -9.91 -15.10 -5.90
N LYS A 44 -11.23 -14.94 -5.79
CA LYS A 44 -12.15 -14.59 -6.88
C LYS A 44 -13.11 -13.50 -6.39
N TYR A 45 -13.48 -12.58 -7.28
CA TYR A 45 -14.39 -11.49 -6.92
C TYR A 45 -15.85 -11.93 -6.81
N ARG A 46 -16.24 -12.96 -7.57
CA ARG A 46 -17.59 -13.54 -7.54
C ARG A 46 -17.52 -15.05 -7.67
N PRO A 47 -18.48 -15.79 -7.08
CA PRO A 47 -18.48 -17.25 -7.09
C PRO A 47 -18.32 -17.89 -8.48
N GLU A 48 -18.95 -17.29 -9.49
CA GLU A 48 -19.02 -17.72 -10.89
C GLU A 48 -17.82 -17.31 -11.75
N LEU A 49 -16.98 -16.40 -11.26
CA LEU A 49 -15.81 -15.91 -11.98
C LEU A 49 -14.57 -16.76 -11.72
N PRO A 50 -13.60 -16.79 -12.67
CA PRO A 50 -12.34 -17.47 -12.46
C PRO A 50 -11.52 -16.83 -11.34
N LEU A 51 -10.59 -17.61 -10.77
CA LEU A 51 -9.61 -17.12 -9.81
C LEU A 51 -8.73 -16.02 -10.43
N VAL A 52 -8.62 -14.91 -9.71
CA VAL A 52 -7.70 -13.79 -10.00
C VAL A 52 -6.36 -13.98 -9.29
N LEU A 53 -6.36 -14.51 -8.07
CA LEU A 53 -5.15 -15.00 -7.39
C LEU A 53 -5.18 -16.52 -7.35
N ARG A 54 -4.07 -17.18 -7.70
CA ARG A 54 -4.02 -18.61 -8.01
C ARG A 54 -2.93 -19.33 -7.21
N GLY A 55 -2.99 -19.24 -5.89
CA GLY A 55 -1.99 -19.87 -5.01
C GLY A 55 -0.76 -19.00 -4.83
N VAL A 56 -0.97 -17.74 -4.43
CA VAL A 56 0.13 -16.81 -4.14
C VAL A 56 0.86 -17.27 -2.89
N ASN A 57 2.17 -17.47 -3.01
CA ASN A 57 3.09 -17.82 -1.93
C ASN A 57 4.21 -16.78 -1.86
N MET A 58 4.29 -16.03 -0.76
CA MET A 58 5.40 -15.12 -0.47
C MET A 58 5.45 -14.79 1.01
N SER A 59 6.65 -14.55 1.54
CA SER A 59 6.86 -14.16 2.93
C SER A 59 7.73 -12.91 3.00
N VAL A 60 7.22 -11.91 3.70
CA VAL A 60 7.80 -10.59 3.88
C VAL A 60 8.16 -10.43 5.35
N ALA A 61 9.43 -10.17 5.64
CA ALA A 61 9.89 -9.96 7.00
C ALA A 61 9.39 -8.62 7.55
N GLY A 62 9.31 -8.51 8.88
CA GLY A 62 8.99 -7.24 9.53
C GLY A 62 10.04 -6.17 9.19
N GLY A 63 9.58 -4.98 8.79
CA GLY A 63 10.44 -3.89 8.36
C GLY A 63 11.01 -4.04 6.95
N GLU A 64 10.64 -5.07 6.20
CA GLU A 64 11.11 -5.29 4.83
C GLU A 64 10.31 -4.45 3.81
N LYS A 65 10.99 -3.93 2.79
CA LYS A 65 10.40 -3.17 1.70
C LYS A 65 10.33 -4.07 0.47
N VAL A 66 9.13 -4.32 -0.01
CA VAL A 66 8.87 -5.24 -1.12
C VAL A 66 8.20 -4.51 -2.27
N GLY A 67 8.86 -4.50 -3.42
CA GLY A 67 8.27 -4.03 -4.67
C GLY A 67 7.42 -5.11 -5.31
N ILE A 68 6.21 -4.79 -5.74
CA ILE A 68 5.29 -5.70 -6.43
C ILE A 68 5.10 -5.17 -7.85
N CYS A 69 5.52 -5.95 -8.83
CA CYS A 69 5.45 -5.56 -10.25
C CYS A 69 4.85 -6.69 -11.09
N GLY A 70 4.52 -6.38 -12.34
CA GLY A 70 3.87 -7.32 -13.24
C GLY A 70 2.96 -6.58 -14.23
N ARG A 71 2.54 -7.26 -15.29
CA ARG A 71 1.66 -6.66 -16.31
C ARG A 71 0.33 -6.20 -15.70
N THR A 72 -0.36 -5.29 -16.40
CA THR A 72 -1.75 -4.95 -16.07
C THR A 72 -2.60 -6.23 -16.07
N GLY A 73 -3.44 -6.40 -15.06
CA GLY A 73 -4.24 -7.61 -14.89
C GLY A 73 -3.52 -8.81 -14.24
N ALA A 74 -2.25 -8.69 -13.84
CA ALA A 74 -1.51 -9.79 -13.20
C ALA A 74 -1.95 -10.13 -11.76
N GLY A 75 -2.83 -9.32 -11.14
CA GLY A 75 -3.35 -9.54 -9.78
C GLY A 75 -2.74 -8.68 -8.68
N LYS A 76 -1.93 -7.65 -9.02
CA LYS A 76 -1.25 -6.76 -8.05
C LYS A 76 -2.22 -6.10 -7.05
N SER A 77 -3.20 -5.35 -7.55
CA SER A 77 -4.21 -4.70 -6.70
C SER A 77 -5.13 -5.71 -6.00
N SER A 78 -5.34 -6.89 -6.60
CA SER A 78 -6.08 -7.98 -5.94
C SER A 78 -5.36 -8.52 -4.71
N LEU A 79 -4.02 -8.49 -4.68
CA LEU A 79 -3.22 -8.84 -3.51
C LEU A 79 -3.47 -7.87 -2.34
N MET A 80 -3.55 -6.57 -2.63
CA MET A 80 -3.92 -5.55 -1.65
C MET A 80 -5.36 -5.76 -1.14
N ILE A 81 -6.30 -6.00 -2.04
CA ILE A 81 -7.70 -6.28 -1.71
C ILE A 81 -7.82 -7.49 -0.75
N ALA A 82 -7.02 -8.53 -0.97
CA ALA A 82 -6.96 -9.68 -0.07
C ALA A 82 -6.35 -9.32 1.30
N LEU A 83 -5.27 -8.54 1.33
CA LEU A 83 -4.59 -8.14 2.56
C LEU A 83 -5.49 -7.27 3.46
N PHE A 84 -6.24 -6.33 2.88
CA PHE A 84 -7.21 -5.49 3.60
C PHE A 84 -8.55 -6.20 3.87
N ARG A 85 -8.71 -7.44 3.41
CA ARG A 85 -9.97 -8.20 3.42
C ARG A 85 -11.15 -7.33 2.93
N ILE A 86 -10.95 -6.64 1.81
CA ILE A 86 -12.05 -5.95 1.11
C ILE A 86 -12.90 -6.98 0.34
N CYS A 87 -12.27 -8.07 -0.09
CA CYS A 87 -12.92 -9.23 -0.66
C CYS A 87 -12.38 -10.48 0.04
N GLU A 88 -13.27 -11.34 0.52
CA GLU A 88 -12.89 -12.63 1.10
C GLU A 88 -12.27 -13.54 0.03
N PHE A 89 -11.21 -14.24 0.41
CA PHE A 89 -10.51 -15.15 -0.48
C PHE A 89 -11.11 -16.56 -0.44
N SER A 90 -10.97 -17.31 -1.53
CA SER A 90 -11.58 -18.62 -1.71
C SER A 90 -10.87 -19.74 -0.95
N SER A 91 -9.54 -19.66 -0.84
CA SER A 91 -8.72 -20.63 -0.11
C SER A 91 -7.32 -20.06 0.16
N GLY A 92 -6.53 -20.80 0.95
CA GLY A 92 -5.25 -20.34 1.46
C GLY A 92 -5.43 -19.47 2.70
N ARG A 93 -4.38 -18.76 3.08
CA ARG A 93 -4.41 -17.84 4.24
C ARG A 93 -3.39 -16.72 4.10
N VAL A 94 -3.65 -15.64 4.83
CA VAL A 94 -2.72 -14.54 5.00
C VAL A 94 -2.45 -14.40 6.50
N LEU A 95 -1.18 -14.39 6.87
CA LEU A 95 -0.73 -14.26 8.25
C LEU A 95 -0.03 -12.91 8.43
N ILE A 96 -0.35 -12.19 9.50
CA ILE A 96 0.42 -11.03 9.95
C ILE A 96 0.98 -11.34 11.34
N ASP A 97 2.31 -11.32 11.48
CA ASP A 97 3.03 -11.77 12.68
C ASP A 97 2.57 -13.16 13.17
N GLY A 98 2.32 -14.07 12.21
CA GLY A 98 1.84 -15.44 12.49
C GLY A 98 0.35 -15.56 12.81
N VAL A 99 -0.39 -14.45 12.97
CA VAL A 99 -1.84 -14.45 13.20
C VAL A 99 -2.57 -14.49 11.87
N ASN A 100 -3.48 -15.45 11.68
CA ASN A 100 -4.35 -15.47 10.50
C ASN A 100 -5.33 -14.30 10.53
N ILE A 101 -5.27 -13.43 9.52
CA ILE A 101 -6.10 -12.23 9.44
C ILE A 101 -7.59 -12.53 9.27
N GLN A 102 -7.94 -13.76 8.86
CA GLN A 102 -9.34 -14.22 8.83
C GLN A 102 -9.95 -14.38 10.22
N ASN A 103 -9.13 -14.47 11.28
CA ASN A 103 -9.59 -14.61 12.66
C ASN A 103 -9.56 -13.26 13.42
N VAL A 104 -9.30 -12.16 12.71
CA VAL A 104 -9.20 -10.82 13.27
C VAL A 104 -10.41 -10.00 12.79
N ARG A 105 -10.95 -9.17 13.68
CA ARG A 105 -12.02 -8.23 13.32
C ARG A 105 -11.53 -7.27 12.23
N LEU A 106 -12.37 -7.01 11.24
CA LEU A 106 -12.02 -6.19 10.08
C LEU A 106 -11.59 -4.79 10.49
N ARG A 107 -12.25 -4.20 11.49
CA ARG A 107 -11.89 -2.88 12.02
C ARG A 107 -10.49 -2.85 12.61
N ASP A 108 -10.10 -3.87 13.37
CA ASP A 108 -8.78 -3.94 14.02
C ASP A 108 -7.68 -4.21 12.98
N LEU A 109 -7.93 -5.12 12.03
CA LEU A 109 -7.05 -5.37 10.89
C LEU A 109 -6.85 -4.10 10.05
N ARG A 110 -7.92 -3.42 9.64
CA ARG A 110 -7.82 -2.24 8.78
C ARG A 110 -7.23 -1.04 9.53
N ARG A 111 -7.32 -0.99 10.86
CA ARG A 111 -6.62 0.00 11.70
C ARG A 111 -5.12 -0.26 11.80
N SER A 112 -4.67 -1.51 11.71
CA SER A 112 -3.24 -1.83 11.77
C SER A 112 -2.48 -1.68 10.44
N LEU A 113 -3.20 -1.50 9.34
CA LEU A 113 -2.65 -1.30 7.99
C LEU A 113 -2.83 0.14 7.51
N ALA A 114 -1.81 0.73 6.88
CA ALA A 114 -1.95 2.00 6.17
C ALA A 114 -1.94 1.78 4.65
N ILE A 115 -2.67 2.62 3.91
CA ILE A 115 -2.69 2.63 2.45
C ILE A 115 -2.43 4.05 1.94
N ILE A 116 -1.56 4.14 0.94
CA ILE A 116 -1.31 5.36 0.16
C ILE A 116 -1.74 5.04 -1.27
N PRO A 117 -2.92 5.49 -1.71
CA PRO A 117 -3.46 5.15 -3.02
C PRO A 117 -2.75 5.92 -4.15
N GLN A 118 -2.99 5.47 -5.39
CA GLN A 118 -2.51 6.10 -6.61
C GLN A 118 -3.16 7.48 -6.80
N ASP A 119 -4.46 7.55 -6.57
CA ASP A 119 -5.25 8.78 -6.62
C ASP A 119 -5.60 9.22 -5.19
N PRO A 120 -4.98 10.30 -4.68
CA PRO A 120 -5.34 10.89 -3.40
C PRO A 120 -6.82 11.27 -3.33
N VAL A 121 -7.56 10.68 -2.39
CA VAL A 121 -8.94 11.05 -2.12
C VAL A 121 -8.99 12.02 -0.94
N LEU A 122 -9.36 13.27 -1.21
CA LEU A 122 -9.56 14.31 -0.20
C LEU A 122 -11.02 14.74 -0.17
N PHE A 123 -11.51 15.02 1.03
CA PHE A 123 -12.89 15.46 1.26
C PHE A 123 -12.93 16.97 1.41
N SER A 124 -14.03 17.56 0.97
CA SER A 124 -14.29 18.98 1.22
C SER A 124 -14.42 19.21 2.74
N GLY A 125 -13.71 20.21 3.26
CA GLY A 125 -13.69 20.51 4.69
C GLY A 125 -12.30 20.90 5.20
N PRO A 126 -12.15 21.11 6.51
CA PRO A 126 -10.87 21.47 7.12
C PRO A 126 -9.75 20.46 6.78
N LEU A 127 -8.52 20.98 6.65
CA LEU A 127 -7.32 20.15 6.50
C LEU A 127 -7.16 19.21 7.70
N ARG A 128 -7.47 19.70 8.91
CA ARG A 128 -7.47 18.90 10.15
C ARG A 128 -8.30 17.63 10.01
N ASP A 129 -9.56 17.75 9.60
CA ASP A 129 -10.48 16.60 9.47
C ASP A 129 -10.05 15.62 8.39
N ASN A 130 -9.37 16.13 7.35
CA ASN A 130 -8.78 15.28 6.34
C ASN A 130 -7.59 14.49 6.89
N LEU A 131 -6.80 15.01 7.83
CA LEU A 131 -5.67 14.31 8.43
C LEU A 131 -6.11 13.38 9.58
N ASP A 132 -7.04 13.84 10.40
CA ASP A 132 -7.54 13.17 11.60
C ASP A 132 -9.06 13.30 11.70
N PRO A 133 -9.82 12.46 10.99
CA PRO A 133 -11.28 12.55 10.95
C PRO A 133 -11.96 12.18 12.28
N PHE A 134 -11.22 11.60 13.24
CA PHE A 134 -11.76 11.16 14.52
C PHE A 134 -11.31 12.02 15.71
N GLY A 135 -10.44 13.00 15.48
CA GLY A 135 -9.91 13.85 16.54
C GLY A 135 -9.02 13.07 17.53
N GLU A 136 -8.34 12.03 17.06
CA GLU A 136 -7.47 11.17 17.87
C GLU A 136 -6.10 11.82 18.18
N TYR A 137 -5.69 12.86 17.43
CA TYR A 137 -4.36 13.49 17.52
C TYR A 137 -4.43 14.99 17.87
N SER A 138 -3.43 15.42 18.64
CA SER A 138 -3.23 16.83 18.96
C SER A 138 -2.68 17.63 17.77
N ASP A 139 -2.90 18.95 17.75
CA ASP A 139 -2.35 19.81 16.71
C ASP A 139 -0.82 19.69 16.60
N ALA A 140 -0.13 19.54 17.74
CA ALA A 140 1.33 19.41 17.77
C ALA A 140 1.82 18.15 17.03
N GLU A 141 1.10 17.03 17.17
CA GLU A 141 1.39 15.79 16.44
C GLU A 141 1.12 15.96 14.95
N ILE A 142 0.00 16.59 14.57
CA ILE A 142 -0.34 16.88 13.18
C ILE A 142 0.73 17.77 12.53
N TRP A 143 1.15 18.85 13.20
CA TRP A 143 2.20 19.74 12.71
C TRP A 143 3.56 19.04 12.60
N THR A 144 3.86 18.11 13.50
CA THR A 144 5.08 17.29 13.42
C THR A 144 5.07 16.45 12.15
N VAL A 145 3.95 15.78 11.86
CA VAL A 145 3.80 15.00 10.63
C VAL A 145 3.84 15.88 9.39
N LEU A 146 3.16 17.03 9.39
CA LEU A 146 3.20 17.98 8.26
C LEU A 146 4.62 18.45 7.94
N LYS A 147 5.49 18.63 8.96
CA LYS A 147 6.91 18.92 8.76
C LYS A 147 7.65 17.74 8.15
N GLN A 148 7.40 16.52 8.63
CA GLN A 148 8.02 15.30 8.09
C GLN A 148 7.68 15.05 6.61
N VAL A 149 6.50 15.48 6.16
CA VAL A 149 6.07 15.38 4.75
C VAL A 149 6.29 16.66 3.96
N HIS A 150 7.11 17.59 4.45
CA HIS A 150 7.45 18.84 3.78
C HIS A 150 6.26 19.78 3.45
N LEU A 151 5.14 19.62 4.14
CA LEU A 151 3.96 20.49 3.99
C LEU A 151 3.84 21.55 5.08
N GLY A 152 4.63 21.48 6.16
CA GLY A 152 4.56 22.42 7.29
C GLY A 152 4.61 23.89 6.89
N ASP A 153 5.65 24.30 6.15
CA ASP A 153 5.79 25.70 5.72
C ASP A 153 4.71 26.12 4.73
N THR A 154 4.30 25.19 3.86
CA THR A 154 3.20 25.43 2.89
C THR A 154 1.90 25.72 3.62
N VAL A 155 1.52 24.88 4.59
CA VAL A 155 0.29 25.04 5.37
C VAL A 155 0.34 26.30 6.24
N ALA A 156 1.51 26.63 6.82
CA ALA A 156 1.70 27.86 7.58
C ALA A 156 1.53 29.12 6.69
N SER A 157 1.99 29.07 5.44
CA SER A 157 1.89 30.20 4.50
C SER A 157 0.45 30.56 4.11
N TRP A 158 -0.51 29.64 4.27
CA TRP A 158 -1.92 29.87 3.96
C TRP A 158 -2.64 30.77 4.99
N GLY A 159 -1.99 31.08 6.13
CA GLY A 159 -2.50 32.00 7.15
C GLY A 159 -3.57 31.44 8.09
N VAL A 160 -4.32 30.42 7.66
CA VAL A 160 -5.37 29.73 8.46
C VAL A 160 -4.92 28.36 8.98
N GLY A 161 -3.72 27.89 8.62
CA GLY A 161 -3.14 26.66 9.15
C GLY A 161 -4.02 25.42 8.92
N LEU A 162 -4.30 24.69 10.00
CA LEU A 162 -5.09 23.43 9.95
C LEU A 162 -6.58 23.65 9.62
N ASP A 163 -7.06 24.89 9.74
CA ASP A 163 -8.44 25.26 9.39
C ASP A 163 -8.60 25.59 7.89
N PHE A 164 -7.54 25.44 7.10
CA PHE A 164 -7.62 25.59 5.66
C PHE A 164 -8.66 24.64 5.06
N VAL A 165 -9.63 25.20 4.34
CA VAL A 165 -10.72 24.43 3.74
C VAL A 165 -10.27 23.84 2.40
N LEU A 166 -10.19 22.51 2.35
CA LEU A 166 -9.99 21.77 1.13
C LEU A 166 -11.27 21.77 0.31
N SER A 167 -11.13 21.97 -1.00
CA SER A 167 -12.22 21.80 -1.96
C SER A 167 -12.48 20.31 -2.21
N GLU A 168 -13.58 19.98 -2.90
CA GLU A 168 -13.85 18.60 -3.32
C GLU A 168 -12.62 18.01 -4.04
N LYS A 169 -12.21 16.79 -3.66
CA LYS A 169 -11.00 16.11 -4.17
C LYS A 169 -9.69 16.87 -3.99
N GLY A 170 -9.69 17.96 -3.22
CA GLY A 170 -8.52 18.82 -3.03
C GLY A 170 -8.07 19.51 -4.31
N ASP A 171 -9.02 19.95 -5.16
CA ASP A 171 -8.73 20.65 -6.42
C ASP A 171 -7.90 21.94 -6.22
N ASN A 172 -7.96 22.53 -5.03
CA ASN A 172 -7.16 23.69 -4.64
C ASN A 172 -5.72 23.35 -4.20
N LEU A 173 -5.28 22.08 -4.32
CA LEU A 173 -3.91 21.63 -4.06
C LEU A 173 -3.27 21.11 -5.35
N SER A 174 -1.94 21.16 -5.42
CA SER A 174 -1.19 20.42 -6.45
C SER A 174 -1.27 18.91 -6.22
N VAL A 175 -1.08 18.12 -7.27
CA VAL A 175 -1.02 16.65 -7.18
C VAL A 175 -0.01 16.19 -6.13
N GLY A 176 1.19 16.78 -6.13
CA GLY A 176 2.24 16.47 -5.16
C GLY A 176 1.84 16.76 -3.71
N GLN A 177 1.21 17.91 -3.45
CA GLN A 177 0.71 18.25 -2.11
C GLN A 177 -0.36 17.27 -1.64
N ARG A 178 -1.28 16.86 -2.53
CA ARG A 178 -2.28 15.84 -2.20
C ARG A 178 -1.63 14.51 -1.83
N GLN A 179 -0.58 14.11 -2.54
CA GLN A 179 0.15 12.88 -2.24
C GLN A 179 0.89 12.95 -0.90
N LEU A 180 1.60 14.05 -0.64
CA LEU A 180 2.29 14.27 0.64
C LEU A 180 1.29 14.28 1.81
N LEU A 181 0.08 14.80 1.60
CA LEU A 181 -0.99 14.74 2.59
C LEU A 181 -1.45 13.30 2.87
N CYS A 182 -1.59 12.47 1.83
CA CYS A 182 -1.85 11.04 1.99
C CYS A 182 -0.73 10.29 2.74
N ILE A 183 0.54 10.65 2.49
CA ILE A 183 1.67 10.13 3.26
C ILE A 183 1.55 10.55 4.73
N GLY A 184 1.18 11.82 4.99
CA GLY A 184 0.94 12.32 6.34
C GLY A 184 -0.14 11.55 7.09
N ARG A 185 -1.26 11.21 6.42
CA ARG A 185 -2.32 10.35 7.00
C ARG A 185 -1.78 8.98 7.40
N ALA A 186 -0.98 8.36 6.53
CA ALA A 186 -0.37 7.07 6.81
C ALA A 186 0.62 7.13 7.99
N LEU A 187 1.32 8.26 8.16
CA LEU A 187 2.23 8.47 9.28
C LEU A 187 1.51 8.69 10.61
N LEU A 188 0.46 9.52 10.63
CA LEU A 188 -0.36 9.72 11.84
C LEU A 188 -0.89 8.39 12.37
N LYS A 189 -1.37 7.53 11.45
CA LYS A 189 -1.89 6.20 11.78
C LYS A 189 -0.87 5.27 12.43
N ASN A 190 0.43 5.52 12.25
CA ASN A 190 1.54 4.76 12.84
C ASN A 190 1.44 3.23 12.64
N SER A 191 0.95 2.79 11.48
CA SER A 191 0.81 1.37 11.13
C SER A 191 2.18 0.72 10.87
N LYS A 192 2.36 -0.54 11.29
CA LYS A 192 3.59 -1.31 10.99
C LYS A 192 3.71 -1.74 9.54
N ILE A 193 2.58 -1.83 8.85
CA ILE A 193 2.49 -2.24 7.45
C ILE A 193 1.88 -1.09 6.66
N VAL A 194 2.57 -0.67 5.61
CA VAL A 194 2.13 0.39 4.71
C VAL A 194 2.10 -0.15 3.29
N VAL A 195 0.98 0.03 2.60
CA VAL A 195 0.82 -0.35 1.20
C VAL A 195 0.77 0.91 0.34
N LEU A 196 1.65 1.00 -0.65
CA LEU A 196 1.69 2.08 -1.62
C LEU A 196 1.21 1.53 -2.95
N ASP A 197 0.12 2.08 -3.47
CA ASP A 197 -0.41 1.73 -4.79
C ASP A 197 -0.04 2.85 -5.76
N GLU A 198 1.02 2.69 -6.54
CA GLU A 198 1.43 3.63 -7.59
C GLU A 198 1.42 5.13 -7.20
N ALA A 199 1.91 5.44 -5.99
CA ALA A 199 1.83 6.75 -5.33
C ALA A 199 2.49 7.95 -6.05
N THR A 200 3.03 7.79 -7.26
CA THR A 200 3.78 8.81 -8.01
C THR A 200 3.40 8.87 -9.49
N ALA A 201 2.22 8.36 -9.84
CA ALA A 201 1.69 8.55 -11.19
C ALA A 201 1.37 10.04 -11.44
N ASN A 202 1.62 10.51 -12.66
CA ASN A 202 1.21 11.84 -13.14
C ASN A 202 1.81 13.06 -12.40
N VAL A 203 2.98 12.92 -11.76
CA VAL A 203 3.76 14.04 -11.22
C VAL A 203 5.03 14.29 -12.01
N ASP A 204 5.55 15.51 -11.97
CA ASP A 204 6.86 15.84 -12.55
C ASP A 204 7.99 15.15 -11.77
N THR A 205 9.17 15.05 -12.38
CA THR A 205 10.32 14.34 -11.81
C THR A 205 10.80 14.91 -10.48
N ALA A 206 10.72 16.23 -10.26
CA ALA A 206 11.17 16.82 -9.00
C ALA A 206 10.21 16.46 -7.87
N THR A 207 8.90 16.55 -8.13
CA THR A 207 7.85 16.14 -7.19
C THR A 207 7.91 14.63 -6.89
N ASP A 208 8.12 13.80 -7.91
CA ASP A 208 8.32 12.35 -7.77
C ASP A 208 9.49 12.03 -6.81
N ASN A 209 10.64 12.65 -7.05
CA ASN A 209 11.83 12.48 -6.20
C ASN A 209 11.57 12.90 -4.75
N LEU A 210 10.85 14.01 -4.54
CA LEU A 210 10.47 14.47 -3.20
C LEU A 210 9.57 13.46 -2.49
N ILE A 211 8.55 12.94 -3.18
CA ILE A 211 7.63 11.94 -2.64
C ILE A 211 8.38 10.65 -2.27
N GLN A 212 9.23 10.14 -3.18
CA GLN A 212 10.03 8.94 -2.93
C GLN A 212 11.00 9.12 -1.76
N ALA A 213 11.67 10.27 -1.68
CA ALA A 213 12.54 10.60 -0.54
C ALA A 213 11.75 10.64 0.77
N THR A 214 10.59 11.30 0.77
CA THR A 214 9.69 11.38 1.93
C THR A 214 9.28 9.98 2.39
N ILE A 215 8.83 9.11 1.49
CA ILE A 215 8.45 7.72 1.79
C ILE A 215 9.61 6.97 2.45
N LYS A 216 10.82 7.06 1.86
CA LYS A 216 12.02 6.40 2.37
C LYS A 216 12.44 6.93 3.75
N GLU A 217 12.29 8.22 4.00
CA GLU A 217 12.67 8.84 5.26
C GLU A 217 11.69 8.55 6.39
N THR A 218 10.41 8.49 6.06
CA THR A 218 9.31 8.39 7.03
C THR A 218 8.95 6.95 7.39
N PHE A 219 9.05 6.00 6.45
CA PHE A 219 8.72 4.58 6.64
C PHE A 219 9.96 3.68 6.78
N ARG A 220 10.97 4.11 7.53
CA ARG A 220 12.24 3.38 7.67
C ARG A 220 12.11 2.04 8.37
N SER A 221 11.27 1.95 9.40
CA SER A 221 11.12 0.77 10.26
C SER A 221 9.93 -0.11 9.90
N GLN A 222 9.02 0.40 9.08
CA GLN A 222 7.78 -0.24 8.70
C GLN A 222 8.02 -1.26 7.59
N THR A 223 7.20 -2.29 7.55
CA THR A 223 7.07 -3.15 6.38
C THR A 223 6.33 -2.36 5.30
N VAL A 224 6.89 -2.30 4.10
CA VAL A 224 6.32 -1.49 3.01
C VAL A 224 6.09 -2.37 1.78
N LEU A 225 4.85 -2.45 1.32
CA LEU A 225 4.52 -3.09 0.04
C LEU A 225 4.27 -2.01 -1.01
N ILE A 226 5.07 -2.01 -2.08
CA ILE A 226 5.01 -0.97 -3.12
C ILE A 226 4.56 -1.60 -4.42
N ILE A 227 3.30 -1.41 -4.79
CA ILE A 227 2.81 -1.77 -6.12
C ILE A 227 3.31 -0.72 -7.11
N ALA A 228 4.09 -1.16 -8.09
CA ALA A 228 4.71 -0.26 -9.05
C ALA A 228 4.45 -0.66 -10.49
N HIS A 229 4.16 0.37 -11.28
CA HIS A 229 4.16 0.33 -12.75
C HIS A 229 5.48 0.83 -13.34
N ARG A 230 6.28 1.57 -12.56
CA ARG A 230 7.61 2.08 -12.92
C ARG A 230 8.67 1.33 -12.14
N ILE A 231 9.59 0.67 -12.81
CA ILE A 231 10.58 -0.19 -12.14
C ILE A 231 11.53 0.61 -11.24
N ASN A 232 11.87 1.83 -11.62
CA ASN A 232 12.67 2.75 -10.79
C ASN A 232 12.16 2.92 -9.36
N THR A 233 10.84 2.94 -9.17
CA THR A 233 10.25 3.19 -7.85
C THR A 233 10.36 1.99 -6.91
N ILE A 234 10.83 0.84 -7.40
CA ILE A 234 11.00 -0.39 -6.61
C ILE A 234 12.42 -0.95 -6.63
N MET A 235 13.34 -0.34 -7.39
CA MET A 235 14.74 -0.79 -7.45
C MET A 235 15.48 -0.71 -6.11
N HIS A 236 14.99 0.12 -5.19
CA HIS A 236 15.56 0.31 -3.86
C HIS A 236 14.93 -0.59 -2.78
N CYS A 237 13.97 -1.44 -3.15
CA CYS A 237 13.35 -2.41 -2.25
C CYS A 237 14.31 -3.54 -1.89
N ASP A 238 14.10 -4.13 -0.71
CA ASP A 238 14.86 -5.30 -0.25
C ASP A 238 14.56 -6.53 -1.11
N LYS A 239 13.30 -6.69 -1.53
CA LYS A 239 12.85 -7.74 -2.45
C LYS A 239 11.86 -7.23 -3.49
N ILE A 240 11.78 -7.95 -4.61
CA ILE A 240 10.76 -7.78 -5.64
C ILE A 240 9.92 -9.06 -5.73
N ALA A 241 8.60 -8.89 -5.74
CA ALA A 241 7.63 -9.90 -6.16
C ALA A 241 7.17 -9.59 -7.59
N VAL A 242 7.45 -10.49 -8.53
CA VAL A 242 6.93 -10.40 -9.90
C VAL A 242 5.65 -11.23 -9.97
N MET A 243 4.54 -10.57 -10.27
CA MET A 243 3.25 -11.21 -10.50
C MET A 243 3.02 -11.47 -11.98
N ASP A 244 2.56 -12.68 -12.28
CA ASP A 244 2.04 -13.06 -13.59
C ASP A 244 0.83 -13.99 -13.44
N ALA A 245 -0.22 -13.72 -14.20
CA ALA A 245 -1.47 -14.50 -14.21
C ALA A 245 -2.03 -14.91 -12.82
N GLY A 246 -1.91 -14.03 -11.81
CA GLY A 246 -2.42 -14.29 -10.46
C GLY A 246 -1.48 -15.07 -9.55
N GLN A 247 -0.23 -15.28 -9.93
CA GLN A 247 0.80 -15.98 -9.16
C GLN A 247 2.04 -15.10 -9.00
N VAL A 248 2.81 -15.35 -7.94
CA VAL A 248 4.17 -14.78 -7.79
C VAL A 248 5.12 -15.74 -8.50
N VAL A 249 5.66 -15.30 -9.63
CA VAL A 249 6.57 -16.11 -10.47
C VAL A 249 8.04 -15.91 -10.11
N GLU A 250 8.38 -14.76 -9.51
CA GLU A 250 9.70 -14.49 -8.97
C GLU A 250 9.58 -13.73 -7.66
N PHE A 251 10.44 -14.08 -6.70
CA PHE A 251 10.56 -13.39 -5.42
C PHE A 251 12.00 -13.41 -4.96
N GLY A 252 12.63 -12.25 -4.79
CA GLY A 252 14.04 -12.16 -4.42
C GLY A 252 14.60 -10.73 -4.47
N ALA A 253 15.88 -10.58 -4.15
CA ALA A 253 16.54 -9.28 -4.19
C ALA A 253 16.63 -8.73 -5.63
N PRO A 254 16.47 -7.42 -5.87
CA PRO A 254 16.46 -6.86 -7.22
C PRO A 254 17.69 -7.25 -8.07
N LEU A 255 18.89 -7.11 -7.50
CA LEU A 255 20.15 -7.42 -8.21
C LEU A 255 20.28 -8.91 -8.55
N GLU A 256 19.82 -9.78 -7.65
CA GLU A 256 19.80 -11.22 -7.88
C GLU A 256 18.88 -11.56 -9.06
N LEU A 257 17.65 -11.03 -9.07
CA LEU A 257 16.70 -11.26 -10.15
C LEU A 257 17.21 -10.73 -11.49
N LEU A 258 17.83 -9.54 -11.51
CA LEU A 258 18.41 -8.96 -12.73
C LEU A 258 19.56 -9.80 -13.31
N SER A 259 20.29 -10.54 -12.48
CA SER A 259 21.42 -11.37 -12.92
C SER A 259 21.00 -12.70 -13.55
N ARG A 260 19.75 -13.13 -13.36
CA ARG A 260 19.23 -14.41 -13.88
C ARG A 260 18.90 -14.29 -15.37
N SER A 261 19.46 -15.19 -16.18
CA SER A 261 19.36 -15.17 -17.65
C SER A 261 17.92 -15.27 -18.19
N ALA A 262 17.01 -15.90 -17.46
CA ALA A 262 15.61 -16.07 -17.84
C ALA A 262 14.64 -15.28 -16.93
N SER A 263 15.11 -14.22 -16.27
CA SER A 263 14.26 -13.48 -15.33
C SER A 263 13.17 -12.66 -16.01
N VAL A 264 11.94 -12.82 -15.53
CA VAL A 264 10.78 -11.99 -15.88
C VAL A 264 11.01 -10.56 -15.42
N PHE A 265 11.56 -10.35 -14.21
CA PHE A 265 11.93 -9.02 -13.72
C PHE A 265 12.94 -8.33 -14.66
N ALA A 266 14.01 -9.01 -15.06
CA ALA A 266 15.00 -8.45 -15.98
C ALA A 266 14.41 -8.07 -17.34
N ALA A 267 13.50 -8.89 -17.87
CA ALA A 267 12.78 -8.61 -19.10
C ALA A 267 11.86 -7.38 -18.97
N LEU A 268 11.18 -7.21 -17.82
CA LEU A 268 10.37 -6.03 -17.53
C LEU A 268 11.26 -4.77 -17.42
N ALA A 269 12.39 -4.86 -16.72
CA ALA A 269 13.35 -3.76 -16.55
C ALA A 269 13.87 -3.23 -17.89
N THR A 270 14.25 -4.15 -18.78
CA THR A 270 14.74 -3.83 -20.12
C THR A 270 13.68 -3.09 -20.95
N ARG A 271 12.42 -3.55 -20.91
CA ARG A 271 11.30 -2.94 -21.66
C ARG A 271 10.92 -1.55 -21.17
N SER A 272 11.09 -1.27 -19.88
CA SER A 272 10.85 0.05 -19.29
C SER A 272 11.95 1.07 -19.60
N GLY A 273 12.96 0.73 -20.40
CA GLY A 273 14.01 1.66 -20.84
C GLY A 273 15.26 1.67 -19.96
N HIS A 274 15.43 0.71 -19.04
CA HIS A 274 16.68 0.56 -18.28
C HIS A 274 17.73 -0.17 -19.09
N HIS A 275 18.46 0.59 -19.91
CA HIS A 275 19.65 0.12 -20.65
C HIS A 275 20.97 0.31 -19.88
N GLN A 276 20.95 0.82 -18.65
CA GLN A 276 22.13 1.03 -17.82
C GLN A 276 21.99 0.29 -16.48
N ILE A 277 22.18 -1.02 -16.51
CA ILE A 277 22.64 -1.76 -15.34
C ILE A 277 24.18 -1.68 -15.40
N PRO A 278 24.88 -1.19 -14.36
CA PRO A 278 26.33 -1.17 -14.36
C PRO A 278 26.84 -2.60 -14.55
N ARG A 279 27.58 -2.86 -15.64
CA ARG A 279 28.22 -4.16 -15.89
C ARG A 279 29.30 -4.50 -14.85
N GLU A 280 29.60 -3.61 -13.91
CA GLU A 280 30.72 -3.73 -12.97
C GLU A 280 30.42 -4.60 -11.74
N SER A 281 29.16 -4.89 -11.40
CA SER A 281 28.82 -5.72 -10.22
C SER A 281 28.56 -7.21 -10.51
N VAL A 282 28.59 -7.62 -11.79
CA VAL A 282 28.42 -9.04 -12.19
C VAL A 282 29.77 -9.78 -12.23
N ALA A 283 30.91 -9.07 -12.16
CA ALA A 283 32.23 -9.66 -12.37
C ALA A 283 32.89 -10.27 -11.11
N VAL A 284 32.30 -10.21 -9.91
CA VAL A 284 32.99 -10.61 -8.67
C VAL A 284 32.60 -12.01 -8.13
N VAL A 285 31.63 -12.71 -8.74
CA VAL A 285 31.21 -14.05 -8.26
C VAL A 285 31.63 -15.19 -9.21
N GLY A 286 32.38 -14.90 -10.27
CA GLY A 286 32.88 -15.90 -11.22
C GLY A 286 34.38 -15.82 -11.41
N GLY A 287 35.17 -16.21 -10.41
CA GLY A 287 36.63 -16.21 -10.52
C GLY A 287 37.31 -16.90 -9.33
N VAL A 288 37.77 -18.13 -9.60
CA VAL A 288 38.54 -19.08 -8.76
C VAL A 288 37.70 -19.95 -7.82
#